data_AF-A0A7L6AVH8-F1
#
_entry.id   AF-A0A7L6AVH8-F1
#
_cell.length_a   1.000
_cell.length_b   1.000
_cell.length_c   1.000
_cell.angle_alpha   90.00
_cell.angle_beta   90.00
_cell.angle_gamma   90.00
#
_symmetry.space_group_name_H-M   'P 1'
#
loop_
_entity.id
_entity.type
_entity.pdbx_description
1 polymer ?
#
loop_
_entity_poly.entity_id
_entity_poly.type
_entity_poly.pdbx_seq_one_letter_code
_entity_poly.pdbx_strand_id
1 'polypeptide(L)'
;MNTTDNLALPNSASWLLFIKLTFGASLAAMTAFIFFMDGNLLTKGYLALNSLFLVSATIMLSKTLRDEHEAKRQLNRTNEAKTNKTLREFGD
;
A
#
# COMPACT_ATOMS: atom_id res chain seq x y z
N MET A 1 25.80 -16.10 -11.51
CA MET A 1 24.90 -15.58 -10.46
C MET A 1 24.32 -14.27 -10.98
N ASN A 2 23.14 -14.32 -11.61
CA ASN A 2 22.52 -13.12 -12.18
C ASN A 2 21.72 -12.44 -11.07
N THR A 3 22.34 -11.49 -10.37
CA THR A 3 21.70 -10.63 -9.36
C THR A 3 20.80 -9.61 -10.05
N THR A 4 19.70 -10.06 -10.65
CA THR A 4 18.52 -9.21 -10.85
C THR A 4 17.67 -9.28 -9.58
N ASP A 5 18.30 -8.90 -8.46
CA ASP A 5 17.54 -8.46 -7.31
C ASP A 5 16.64 -7.35 -7.83
N ASN A 6 15.34 -7.62 -7.83
CA ASN A 6 14.32 -6.64 -8.17
C ASN A 6 14.31 -5.63 -7.03
N LEU A 7 15.34 -4.78 -6.99
CA LEU A 7 15.37 -3.58 -6.21
C LEU A 7 14.26 -2.73 -6.81
N ALA A 8 13.11 -2.71 -6.17
CA ALA A 8 12.03 -1.81 -6.52
C ALA A 8 12.65 -0.40 -6.58
N LEU A 9 12.84 0.12 -7.80
CA LEU A 9 13.52 1.39 -7.98
C LEU A 9 12.69 2.44 -7.25
N PRO A 10 13.31 3.28 -6.42
CA PRO A 10 12.58 4.33 -5.72
C PRO A 10 11.88 5.21 -6.77
N ASN A 11 10.61 5.56 -6.50
CA ASN A 11 9.88 6.47 -7.34
C ASN A 11 10.59 7.83 -7.42
N SER A 12 10.43 8.55 -8.53
CA SER A 12 11.02 9.87 -8.69
C SER A 12 10.53 10.83 -7.59
N ALA A 13 11.40 11.75 -7.17
CA ALA A 13 11.10 12.71 -6.10
C ALA A 13 9.86 13.57 -6.44
N SER A 14 9.70 13.96 -7.70
CA SER A 14 8.55 14.72 -8.20
C SER A 14 7.24 13.95 -8.07
N TRP A 15 7.25 12.65 -8.37
CA TRP A 15 6.07 11.80 -8.22
C TRP A 15 5.66 11.63 -6.76
N LEU A 16 6.64 11.43 -5.87
CA LEU A 16 6.36 11.33 -4.44
C LEU A 16 5.81 12.64 -3.86
N LEU A 17 6.34 13.78 -4.31
CA LEU A 17 5.84 15.10 -3.92
C LEU A 17 4.40 15.31 -4.42
N PHE A 18 4.11 14.95 -5.67
CA PHE A 18 2.75 15.03 -6.22
C PHE A 18 1.74 14.23 -5.40
N ILE A 19 2.04 12.97 -5.06
CA ILE A 19 1.16 12.14 -4.21
C ILE A 19 0.94 12.76 -2.84
N LYS A 20 2.00 13.29 -2.20
CA LYS A 20 1.88 13.94 -0.89
C LYS A 20 1.02 15.20 -0.95
N LEU A 21 1.17 16.00 -2.00
CA LEU A 21 0.37 17.21 -2.22
C LEU A 21 -1.10 16.89 -2.48
N THR A 22 -1.40 15.93 -3.36
CA THR A 22 -2.79 15.57 -3.67
C THR A 22 -3.49 14.97 -2.46
N PHE A 23 -2.82 14.08 -1.71
CA PHE A 23 -3.36 13.53 -0.47
C PHE A 23 -3.63 14.63 0.59
N GLY A 24 -2.68 15.56 0.76
CA GLY A 24 -2.85 16.71 1.66
C GLY A 24 -3.99 17.62 1.24
N ALA A 25 -4.12 17.91 -0.07
CA ALA A 25 -5.21 18.70 -0.62
C ALA A 25 -6.57 18.02 -0.42
N SER A 26 -6.68 16.70 -0.63
CA SER A 26 -7.91 15.95 -0.38
C SER A 26 -8.31 15.95 1.09
N LEU A 27 -7.36 15.79 2.01
CA LEU A 27 -7.59 15.90 3.45
C LEU A 27 -8.10 17.30 3.82
N ALA A 28 -7.45 18.35 3.33
CA ALA A 28 -7.87 19.73 3.57
C ALA A 28 -9.28 20.00 3.03
N ALA A 29 -9.59 19.52 1.82
CA ALA A 29 -10.91 19.66 1.23
C ALA A 29 -12.00 18.94 2.05
N MET A 30 -11.73 17.72 2.54
CA MET A 30 -12.65 16.97 3.40
C MET A 30 -12.88 17.68 4.74
N THR A 31 -11.81 18.16 5.39
CA THR A 31 -11.92 18.92 6.64
C THR A 31 -12.69 20.22 6.45
N ALA A 32 -12.42 20.96 5.36
CA ALA A 32 -13.16 22.17 5.01
C ALA A 32 -14.65 21.86 4.79
N PHE A 33 -14.97 20.78 4.08
CA PHE A 33 -16.35 20.34 3.87
C PHE A 33 -17.08 20.10 5.19
N ILE A 34 -16.47 19.36 6.12
CA ILE A 34 -17.07 19.08 7.44
C ILE A 34 -17.25 20.38 8.25
N PHE A 35 -16.33 21.34 8.12
CA PHE A 35 -16.40 22.63 8.80
C PHE A 35 -17.57 23.48 8.29
N PHE A 36 -17.66 23.66 6.96
CA PHE A 36 -18.69 24.49 6.30
C PHE A 36 -20.07 23.83 6.21
N MET A 37 -20.17 22.51 6.36
CA MET A 37 -21.46 21.80 6.37
C MET A 37 -22.33 22.30 7.54
N ASP A 38 -23.59 22.61 7.28
CA ASP A 38 -24.56 22.92 8.33
C ASP A 38 -25.09 21.61 8.96
N GLY A 39 -25.19 21.57 10.30
CA GLY A 39 -25.61 20.37 11.02
C GLY A 39 -25.11 20.29 12.46
N ASN A 40 -25.70 19.38 13.22
CA ASN A 40 -25.35 19.14 14.63
C ASN A 40 -23.91 18.58 14.74
N LEU A 41 -23.25 18.89 15.85
CA LEU A 41 -21.91 18.40 16.20
C LEU A 41 -21.81 16.87 16.10
N LEU A 42 -22.86 16.14 16.48
CA LEU A 42 -22.89 14.68 16.38
C LEU A 42 -22.78 14.21 14.93
N THR A 43 -23.49 14.85 14.00
CA THR A 43 -23.44 14.51 12.57
C THR A 43 -22.07 14.83 11.97
N LYS A 44 -21.50 16.00 12.31
CA LYS A 44 -20.15 16.39 11.88
C LYS A 44 -19.09 15.41 12.42
N GLY A 45 -19.21 15.04 13.69
CA GLY A 45 -18.33 14.07 14.34
C GLY A 45 -18.43 12.68 13.72
N TYR A 46 -19.65 12.19 13.45
CA TYR A 46 -19.86 10.91 12.77
C TYR A 46 -19.19 10.90 11.39
N LEU A 47 -19.37 11.95 10.59
CA LEU A 47 -18.77 12.04 9.26
C LEU A 47 -17.23 12.16 9.32
N ALA A 48 -16.70 12.92 10.28
CA ALA A 48 -15.26 13.02 10.51
C ALA A 48 -14.63 11.67 10.89
N LEU A 49 -15.26 10.93 11.80
CA LEU A 49 -14.79 9.61 12.22
C LEU A 49 -14.85 8.59 11.09
N ASN A 50 -15.97 8.53 10.36
CA ASN A 50 -16.13 7.61 9.23
C ASN A 50 -15.12 7.89 8.12
N SER A 51 -14.92 9.16 7.75
CA SER A 51 -13.94 9.52 6.70
C SER A 51 -12.50 9.18 7.11
N LEU A 52 -12.11 9.47 8.35
CA LEU A 52 -10.79 9.13 8.88
C LEU A 52 -10.56 7.62 8.93
N PHE A 53 -11.55 6.86 9.42
CA PHE A 53 -11.49 5.41 9.49
C PHE A 53 -11.45 4.78 8.10
N LEU A 54 -12.24 5.28 7.16
CA LEU A 54 -12.25 4.81 5.77
C LEU A 54 -10.88 4.98 5.11
N VAL A 55 -10.25 6.16 5.23
CA VAL A 55 -8.90 6.41 4.70
C VAL A 55 -7.88 5.45 5.32
N SER A 56 -7.95 5.25 6.64
CA SER A 56 -7.07 4.32 7.36
C SER A 56 -7.25 2.89 6.87
N ALA A 57 -8.48 2.44 6.70
CA ALA A 57 -8.82 1.11 6.19
C ALA A 57 -8.33 0.91 4.75
N THR A 58 -8.45 1.91 3.87
CA THR A 58 -7.94 1.85 2.50
C THR A 58 -6.41 1.72 2.45
N ILE A 59 -5.70 2.45 3.31
CA ILE A 59 -4.23 2.35 3.40
C ILE A 59 -3.81 0.96 3.90
N MET A 60 -4.48 0.46 4.93
CA MET A 60 -4.23 -0.89 5.47
C MET A 60 -4.48 -1.95 4.40
N LEU A 61 -5.64 -1.91 3.73
CA LEU A 61 -5.97 -2.82 2.64
C LEU A 61 -4.93 -2.80 1.52
N SER A 62 -4.53 -1.60 1.09
CA SER A 62 -3.55 -1.42 0.01
C SER A 62 -2.19 -2.01 0.36
N LYS A 63 -1.75 -1.85 1.63
CA LYS A 63 -0.53 -2.46 2.15
C LYS A 63 -0.66 -3.98 2.21
N THR A 64 -1.72 -4.50 2.83
CA THR A 64 -1.95 -5.95 2.93
C THR A 64 -1.94 -6.63 1.57
N LEU A 65 -2.58 -6.04 0.56
CA LEU A 65 -2.57 -6.60 -0.80
C LEU A 65 -1.17 -6.59 -1.41
N ARG A 66 -0.41 -5.49 -1.28
CA ARG A 66 0.98 -5.43 -1.74
C ARG A 66 1.85 -6.48 -1.04
N ASP A 67 1.72 -6.59 0.28
CA ASP A 67 2.48 -7.51 1.11
C ASP A 67 2.17 -8.97 0.73
N GLU A 68 0.90 -9.30 0.47
CA GLU A 68 0.51 -10.63 -0.05
C GLU A 68 1.11 -10.93 -1.43
N HIS A 69 1.12 -9.95 -2.34
CA HIS A 69 1.73 -10.11 -3.67
C HIS A 69 3.24 -10.35 -3.56
N GLU A 70 3.94 -9.60 -2.71
CA GLU A 70 5.37 -9.76 -2.47
C GLU A 70 5.69 -11.09 -1.78
N ALA A 71 4.90 -11.51 -0.79
CA ALA A 71 5.05 -12.80 -0.11
C ALA A 71 4.90 -13.99 -1.07
N LYS A 72 3.86 -13.99 -1.91
CA LYS A 72 3.67 -15.04 -2.94
C LYS A 72 4.86 -15.15 -3.88
N ARG A 73 5.41 -14.01 -4.30
CA ARG A 73 6.62 -13.98 -5.16
C ARG A 73 7.85 -14.58 -4.47
N GLN A 74 8.04 -14.31 -3.17
CA GLN A 74 9.17 -14.86 -2.40
C GLN A 74 9.03 -16.38 -2.19
N LEU A 75 7.81 -16.86 -1.93
CA LEU A 75 7.53 -18.29 -1.81
C LEU A 75 7.85 -19.04 -3.11
N ASN A 76 7.44 -18.51 -4.27
CA ASN A 76 7.72 -19.13 -5.57
C ASN A 76 9.23 -19.25 -5.83
N ARG A 77 10.02 -18.21 -5.55
CA ARG A 77 11.50 -18.25 -5.66
C ARG A 77 12.12 -19.32 -4.75
N THR A 78 11.58 -19.49 -3.55
CA THR A 78 12.06 -20.49 -2.59
C THR A 78 11.71 -21.91 -3.06
N ASN A 79 10.50 -22.10 -3.59
CA ASN A 79 10.07 -23.37 -4.16
C ASN A 79 10.91 -23.75 -5.38
N GLU A 80 11.17 -22.82 -6.30
CA GLU A 80 12.06 -23.03 -7.45
C GLU A 80 13.48 -23.44 -7.01
N ALA A 81 14.04 -22.77 -6.00
CA ALA A 81 15.36 -23.12 -5.48
C ALA A 81 15.39 -24.50 -4.82
N LYS A 82 14.34 -24.88 -4.07
CA LYS A 82 14.21 -26.22 -3.46
C LYS A 82 14.05 -27.29 -4.55
N THR A 83 13.17 -27.06 -5.52
CA THR A 83 12.96 -27.96 -6.66
C THR A 83 14.26 -28.16 -7.43
N ASN A 84 15.02 -27.10 -7.72
CA ASN A 84 16.29 -27.21 -8.42
C ASN A 84 17.33 -28.03 -7.62
N LYS A 85 17.40 -27.86 -6.29
CA LYS A 85 18.29 -28.69 -5.45
C LYS A 85 17.92 -30.17 -5.51
N THR A 86 16.64 -30.50 -5.34
CA THR A 86 16.16 -31.88 -5.45
C THR A 86 16.45 -32.48 -6.83
N LEU A 87 16.20 -31.74 -7.91
CA LEU A 87 16.49 -32.22 -9.27
C LEU A 87 17.98 -32.52 -9.48
N ARG A 88 18.89 -31.77 -8.85
CA ARG A 88 20.33 -32.01 -8.93
C ARG A 88 20.76 -33.23 -8.11
N GLU A 89 20.21 -33.41 -6.91
CA GLU A 89 20.52 -34.56 -6.04
C GLU A 89 20.11 -35.91 -6.65
N PHE A 90 19.07 -35.96 -7.49
CA PHE A 90 18.59 -37.19 -8.13
C PHE A 90 19.00 -37.35 -9.61
N GLY A 91 19.64 -36.32 -10.19
CA GLY A 91 20.09 -36.33 -11.59
C GLY A 91 21.54 -36.79 -11.79
N ASP A 92 22.30 -36.89 -10.71
CA ASP A 92 23.63 -37.52 -10.62
C ASP A 92 23.50 -38.99 -10.18
#